data_AF-A0A4V1P5D6-F1
#
_entry.id   AF-A0A4V1P5D6-F1
#
_cell.length_a   1.000
_cell.length_b   1.000
_cell.length_c   1.000
_cell.angle_alpha   90.00
_cell.angle_beta   90.00
_cell.angle_gamma   90.00
#
_symmetry.space_group_name_H-M   'P 1'
#
loop_
_entity.id
_entity.type
_entity.pdbx_description
1 polymer ?
#
loop_
_entity_poly.entity_id
_entity_poly.type
_entity_poly.pdbx_seq_one_letter_code
_entity_poly.pdbx_strand_id
1 'polypeptide(L)'
;MRSTFLRAAALAWAALSLLLAVHWFAELGMVGFPDGYVTPFATATGPLLHLLASACLIQGLYFLCRALLGKGFGVPDLGLQILIAAILTVAPTLIVWNCPHSQTCSSAYEALTNTMMDDGIGG
;
A
#
# COMPACT_ATOMS: atom_id res chain seq x y z
N MET A 1 7.22 23.08 -21.66
CA MET A 1 6.88 23.22 -20.22
C MET A 1 5.83 22.20 -19.75
N ARG A 2 4.63 22.12 -20.35
CA ARG A 2 3.57 21.19 -19.89
C ARG A 2 3.98 19.70 -19.86
N SER A 3 4.72 19.22 -20.87
CA SER A 3 5.22 17.83 -20.92
C SER A 3 6.28 17.51 -19.86
N THR A 4 7.16 18.46 -19.51
CA THR A 4 8.18 18.24 -18.47
C THR A 4 7.58 18.18 -17.07
N PHE A 5 6.57 19.02 -16.77
CA PHE A 5 5.85 18.95 -15.50
C PHE A 5 5.12 17.61 -15.30
N LEU A 6 4.44 17.09 -16.33
CA LEU A 6 3.75 15.80 -16.24
C LEU A 6 4.72 14.63 -16.04
N ARG A 7 5.88 14.67 -16.70
CA ARG A 7 6.94 13.67 -16.48
C ARG A 7 7.49 13.74 -15.06
N ALA A 8 7.75 14.94 -14.55
CA ALA A 8 8.19 15.13 -13.16
C ALA A 8 7.17 14.60 -12.15
N ALA A 9 5.87 14.88 -12.37
CA ALA A 9 4.80 14.36 -11.52
C ALA A 9 4.69 12.83 -11.57
N ALA A 10 4.78 12.24 -12.76
CA ALA A 10 4.78 10.78 -12.92
C ALA A 10 5.99 10.11 -12.25
N LEU A 11 7.18 10.73 -12.35
CA LEU A 11 8.39 10.26 -11.67
C LEU A 11 8.27 10.38 -10.15
N ALA A 12 7.73 11.49 -9.65
CA ALA A 12 7.50 11.67 -8.22
C ALA A 12 6.53 10.62 -7.67
N TRP A 13 5.43 10.36 -8.38
CA TRP A 13 4.47 9.32 -8.01
C TRP A 13 5.07 7.92 -8.07
N ALA A 14 5.85 7.62 -9.11
CA ALA A 14 6.54 6.35 -9.25
C ALA A 14 7.53 6.12 -8.09
N ALA A 15 8.34 7.13 -7.77
CA ALA A 15 9.28 7.08 -6.65
C ALA A 15 8.55 6.86 -5.32
N LEU A 16 7.47 7.60 -5.07
CA LEU A 16 6.64 7.43 -3.87
C LEU A 16 6.08 6.01 -3.77
N SER A 17 5.50 5.50 -4.85
CA SER A 17 4.90 4.16 -4.88
C SER A 17 5.95 3.06 -4.63
N LEU A 18 7.14 3.20 -5.21
CA LEU A 18 8.24 2.27 -4.99
C LEU A 18 8.77 2.31 -3.55
N LEU A 19 8.94 3.51 -2.98
CA LEU A 19 9.37 3.66 -1.59
C LEU A 19 8.34 3.08 -0.61
N LEU A 20 7.05 3.35 -0.84
CA LEU A 20 5.97 2.76 -0.04
C LEU A 20 5.96 1.24 -0.15
N ALA A 21 6.06 0.68 -1.36
CA ALA A 21 6.11 -0.76 -1.54
C ALA A 21 7.30 -1.39 -0.81
N VAL A 22 8.50 -0.81 -0.91
CA VAL A 22 9.69 -1.29 -0.20
C VAL A 22 9.49 -1.23 1.31
N HIS A 23 8.97 -0.12 1.83
CA HIS A 23 8.68 0.04 3.25
C HIS A 23 7.68 -1.02 3.73
N TRP A 24 6.61 -1.26 2.97
CA TRP A 24 5.59 -2.26 3.31
C TRP A 24 6.12 -3.69 3.23
N PHE A 25 6.96 -4.01 2.25
CA PHE A 25 7.63 -5.31 2.19
C PHE A 25 8.61 -5.52 3.35
N ALA A 26 9.32 -4.48 3.77
CA ALA A 26 10.22 -4.56 4.92
C ALA A 26 9.43 -4.87 6.20
N GLU A 27 8.35 -4.14 6.44
CA GLU A 27 7.48 -4.33 7.61
C GLU A 27 6.82 -5.72 7.62
N LEU A 28 6.29 -6.17 6.49
CA LEU A 28 5.76 -7.54 6.34
C LEU A 28 6.86 -8.61 6.56
N GLY A 29 8.10 -8.31 6.17
CA GLY A 29 9.26 -9.19 6.41
C GLY A 29 9.72 -9.24 7.87
N MET A 30 9.31 -8.27 8.70
CA MET A 30 9.60 -8.22 10.13
C MET A 30 8.50 -8.85 10.99
N VAL A 31 7.38 -9.29 10.38
CA VAL A 31 6.30 -9.97 11.10
C VAL A 31 6.82 -11.26 11.73
N GLY A 32 6.64 -11.38 13.06
CA GLY A 32 7.14 -12.51 13.84
C GLY A 32 8.64 -12.44 14.16
N PHE A 33 9.33 -11.33 13.92
CA PHE A 33 10.67 -11.12 14.44
C PHE A 33 10.62 -10.40 15.80
N PRO A 34 11.43 -10.78 16.82
CA PRO A 34 12.46 -11.83 16.82
C PRO A 34 12.01 -13.20 17.36
N ASP A 35 10.84 -13.29 17.97
CA ASP A 35 10.36 -14.44 18.75
C ASP A 35 9.67 -15.53 17.92
N GLY A 36 9.41 -15.27 16.64
CA GLY A 36 8.68 -16.15 15.73
C GLY A 36 7.17 -16.07 15.87
N TYR A 37 6.64 -15.22 16.76
CA TYR A 37 5.21 -15.18 17.04
C TYR A 37 4.48 -14.32 16.01
N VAL A 38 3.61 -14.95 15.22
CA VAL A 38 2.75 -14.27 14.24
C VAL A 38 1.34 -14.21 14.79
N THR A 39 0.81 -13.00 14.95
CA THR A 39 -0.54 -12.81 15.48
C THR A 39 -1.61 -13.36 14.52
N PRO A 40 -2.79 -13.76 15.02
CA PRO A 40 -3.91 -14.17 14.17
C PRO A 40 -4.30 -13.09 13.15
N PHE A 41 -4.24 -11.82 13.56
CA PHE A 41 -4.50 -10.68 12.68
C PHE A 41 -3.46 -10.59 11.54
N ALA A 42 -2.17 -10.70 11.86
CA ALA A 42 -1.10 -10.67 10.86
C ALA A 42 -1.18 -11.86 9.89
N THR A 43 -1.58 -13.03 10.39
CA THR A 43 -1.80 -14.23 9.55
C THR A 43 -2.96 -14.04 8.57
N ALA A 44 -4.07 -13.45 9.04
CA ALA A 44 -5.25 -13.22 8.21
C ALA A 44 -5.06 -12.09 7.18
N THR A 45 -4.35 -11.02 7.55
CA THR A 45 -4.19 -9.81 6.72
C THR A 45 -2.93 -9.82 5.87
N GLY A 46 -1.91 -10.61 6.24
CA GLY A 46 -0.62 -10.69 5.54
C GLY A 46 -0.74 -10.93 4.03
N PRO A 47 -1.49 -11.96 3.56
CA PRO A 47 -1.64 -12.20 2.12
C PRO A 47 -2.25 -11.02 1.36
N LEU A 48 -3.25 -10.36 1.95
CA LEU A 48 -3.88 -9.17 1.37
C LEU A 48 -2.90 -8.00 1.29
N LEU A 49 -2.15 -7.74 2.36
CA LEU A 49 -1.13 -6.68 2.40
C LEU A 49 0.01 -6.94 1.40
N HIS A 50 0.45 -8.19 1.23
CA HIS A 50 1.41 -8.56 0.18
C HIS A 50 0.87 -8.32 -1.24
N LEU A 51 -0.40 -8.64 -1.49
CA LEU A 51 -1.05 -8.36 -2.77
C LEU A 51 -1.13 -6.85 -3.04
N LEU A 52 -1.50 -6.06 -2.03
CA LEU A 52 -1.57 -4.59 -2.18
C LEU A 52 -0.18 -3.96 -2.36
N ALA A 53 0.83 -4.44 -1.62
CA ALA A 53 2.22 -3.98 -1.75
C ALA A 53 2.81 -4.33 -3.13
N SER A 54 2.56 -5.55 -3.63
CA SER A 54 2.98 -5.93 -4.98
C SER A 54 2.25 -5.15 -6.07
N ALA A 55 0.95 -4.88 -5.92
CA ALA A 55 0.20 -4.01 -6.83
C ALA A 55 0.77 -2.58 -6.84
N CYS A 56 1.12 -2.02 -5.68
CA CYS A 56 1.76 -0.72 -5.56
C CYS A 56 3.12 -0.68 -6.26
N LEU A 57 3.93 -1.75 -6.11
CA LEU A 57 5.21 -1.90 -6.79
C LEU A 57 5.06 -1.95 -8.31
N ILE A 58 4.17 -2.80 -8.83
CA ILE A 58 3.91 -2.94 -10.27
C ILE A 58 3.47 -1.60 -10.86
N GLN A 59 2.58 -0.91 -10.17
CA GLN A 59 2.10 0.41 -10.58
C GLN A 59 3.23 1.46 -10.57
N GLY A 60 4.06 1.49 -9.53
CA GLY A 60 5.22 2.37 -9.46
C GLY A 60 6.18 2.15 -10.63
N LEU A 61 6.48 0.89 -10.95
CA LEU A 61 7.28 0.51 -12.12
C LEU A 61 6.62 0.93 -13.44
N TYR A 62 5.30 0.78 -13.56
CA TYR A 62 4.55 1.21 -14.74
C TYR A 62 4.71 2.72 -15.00
N PHE A 63 4.49 3.56 -13.99
CA PHE A 63 4.65 5.01 -14.12
C PHE A 63 6.11 5.40 -14.38
N LEU A 64 7.07 4.72 -13.74
CA LEU A 64 8.50 4.92 -13.99
C LEU A 64 8.86 4.65 -15.45
N CYS A 65 8.53 3.46 -15.96
CA CYS A 65 8.80 3.06 -17.33
C CYS A 65 8.14 4.01 -18.34
N ARG A 66 6.88 4.39 -18.12
CA ARG A 66 6.17 5.34 -18.99
C ARG A 66 6.81 6.73 -18.98
N ALA A 67 7.26 7.21 -17.82
CA ALA A 67 7.92 8.51 -17.71
C ALA A 67 9.29 8.52 -18.42
N LEU A 68 10.07 7.44 -18.28
CA LEU A 68 11.39 7.28 -18.89
C LEU A 68 11.33 7.09 -20.41
N LEU A 69 10.41 6.27 -20.91
CA LEU A 69 10.21 6.00 -22.34
C LEU A 69 9.60 7.19 -23.10
N GLY A 70 9.28 8.28 -22.41
CA GLY A 70 8.83 9.52 -23.01
C GLY A 70 7.46 9.45 -23.68
N LYS A 71 6.73 8.32 -23.54
CA LYS A 71 5.40 8.11 -24.10
C LYS A 71 4.45 9.10 -23.42
N GLY A 72 4.05 10.13 -24.17
CA GLY A 72 3.39 11.31 -23.63
C GLY A 72 2.12 10.96 -22.85
N PHE A 73 2.02 11.48 -21.64
CA PHE A 73 0.78 11.41 -20.86
C PHE A 73 -0.15 12.55 -21.26
N GLY A 74 -1.44 12.24 -21.46
CA GLY A 74 -2.48 13.25 -21.43
C GLY A 74 -2.63 13.82 -20.02
N VAL A 75 -2.89 15.11 -19.87
CA VAL A 75 -3.07 15.76 -18.55
C VAL A 75 -4.23 15.18 -17.74
N PRO A 76 -5.45 15.01 -18.28
CA PRO A 76 -6.53 14.39 -17.52
C PRO A 76 -6.26 12.90 -17.26
N ASP A 77 -5.55 12.24 -18.17
CA ASP A 77 -5.23 10.82 -18.12
C ASP A 77 -4.27 10.47 -16.97
N LEU A 78 -3.20 11.26 -16.78
CA LEU A 78 -2.24 11.02 -15.70
C LEU A 78 -2.84 11.24 -14.31
N GLY A 79 -3.55 12.35 -14.11
CA GLY A 79 -4.15 12.68 -12.82
C GLY A 79 -5.19 11.65 -12.39
N LEU A 80 -6.04 11.21 -13.32
CA LEU A 80 -7.05 10.18 -13.06
C LEU A 80 -6.39 8.82 -12.79
N GLN A 81 -5.36 8.44 -13.56
CA GLN A 81 -4.63 7.20 -13.32
C GLN A 81 -3.98 7.19 -11.93
N ILE A 82 -3.34 8.29 -11.52
CA ILE A 82 -2.75 8.43 -10.17
C ILE A 82 -3.82 8.36 -9.07
N LEU A 83 -4.97 8.98 -9.28
CA LEU A 83 -6.06 8.95 -8.31
C LEU A 83 -6.62 7.53 -8.13
N ILE A 84 -6.94 6.85 -9.24
CA ILE A 84 -7.43 5.46 -9.22
C ILE A 84 -6.40 4.55 -8.55
N ALA A 85 -5.13 4.70 -8.95
CA ALA A 85 -3.99 4.04 -8.36
C ALA A 85 -3.93 4.19 -6.83
N ALA A 86 -4.00 5.42 -6.34
CA ALA A 86 -3.95 5.74 -4.92
C ALA A 86 -5.11 5.10 -4.15
N ILE A 87 -6.33 5.15 -4.71
CA ILE A 87 -7.53 4.60 -4.08
C ILE A 87 -7.48 3.07 -4.05
N LEU A 88 -6.96 2.42 -5.09
CA LEU A 88 -6.95 0.95 -5.18
C LEU A 88 -5.79 0.29 -4.44
N THR A 89 -4.67 1.00 -4.22
CA THR A 89 -3.47 0.40 -3.61
C THR A 89 -3.14 1.03 -2.27
N VAL A 90 -2.99 2.35 -2.21
CA VAL A 90 -2.49 3.03 -1.01
C VAL A 90 -3.54 3.11 0.08
N ALA A 91 -4.76 3.54 -0.24
CA ALA A 91 -5.84 3.67 0.72
C ALA A 91 -6.17 2.35 1.45
N PRO A 92 -6.42 1.21 0.77
CA PRO A 92 -6.71 -0.04 1.46
C PRO A 92 -5.53 -0.55 2.29
N THR A 93 -4.28 -0.35 1.83
CA THR A 93 -3.10 -0.74 2.62
C THR A 93 -3.04 0.02 3.93
N LEU A 94 -3.23 1.35 3.89
CA LEU A 94 -3.22 2.19 5.08
C LEU A 94 -4.40 1.88 6.02
N ILE A 95 -5.57 1.54 5.49
CA ILE A 95 -6.74 1.17 6.29
C ILE A 95 -6.49 -0.14 7.03
N VAL A 96 -6.02 -1.18 6.32
CA VAL A 96 -5.75 -2.49 6.92
C VAL A 96 -4.64 -2.40 7.95
N TRP A 97 -3.58 -1.64 7.68
CA TRP A 97 -2.47 -1.47 8.61
C TRP A 97 -2.84 -0.65 9.86
N ASN A 98 -3.61 0.43 9.71
CA ASN A 98 -4.05 1.23 10.85
C ASN A 98 -5.26 0.63 11.58
N CYS A 99 -5.81 -0.49 11.11
CA CYS A 99 -6.96 -1.14 11.72
C CYS A 99 -6.77 -1.42 13.22
N PRO A 100 -5.61 -1.92 13.69
CA PRO A 100 -5.37 -2.17 15.11
C PRO A 100 -5.47 -0.94 16.00
N HIS A 101 -5.09 0.22 15.45
CA HIS A 101 -5.08 1.49 16.15
C HIS A 101 -6.42 2.24 16.08
N SER A 102 -7.42 1.68 15.39
CA SER A 102 -8.73 2.29 15.17
C SER A 102 -9.83 1.48 15.83
N GLN A 103 -10.48 2.06 16.85
CA GLN A 103 -11.57 1.41 17.59
C GLN A 103 -12.74 0.99 16.69
N THR A 104 -13.00 1.75 15.62
CA THR A 104 -14.06 1.42 14.65
C THR A 104 -13.68 0.22 13.78
N CYS A 105 -12.40 0.09 13.42
CA CYS A 105 -11.93 -1.03 12.60
C CYS A 105 -11.78 -2.31 13.43
N SER A 106 -11.23 -2.18 14.65
CA SER A 106 -11.12 -3.28 15.60
C SER A 106 -12.49 -3.91 15.91
N SER A 107 -13.47 -3.08 16.30
CA SER A 107 -14.81 -3.58 16.63
C SER A 107 -15.53 -4.20 15.44
N ALA A 108 -15.35 -3.66 14.23
CA ALA A 108 -15.90 -4.27 13.02
C ALA A 108 -15.23 -5.61 12.70
N TYR A 109 -13.92 -5.72 12.88
CA TYR A 109 -13.19 -6.98 12.72
C TYR A 109 -13.71 -8.02 13.72
N GLU A 110 -13.75 -7.69 15.01
CA GLU A 110 -14.23 -8.59 16.06
C GLU A 110 -15.68 -9.04 15.82
N ALA A 111 -16.54 -8.15 15.36
CA ALA A 111 -17.93 -8.48 15.01
C ALA A 111 -18.04 -9.41 13.79
N LEU A 112 -17.13 -9.30 12.82
CA LEU A 112 -17.13 -10.11 11.59
C LEU A 112 -16.46 -11.47 11.77
N THR A 113 -15.37 -11.53 12.54
CA THR A 113 -14.59 -12.75 12.74
C THR A 113 -14.92 -13.49 14.03
N ASN A 114 -15.68 -12.86 14.94
CA ASN A 114 -16.01 -13.37 16.27
C ASN A 114 -14.76 -13.76 17.08
N THR A 115 -13.63 -13.10 16.80
CA THR A 115 -12.35 -13.27 17.47
C THR A 115 -11.88 -11.92 17.96
N MET A 116 -11.47 -11.83 19.22
CA MET A 116 -10.83 -10.63 19.77
C MET A 116 -9.62 -10.26 18.91
N MET A 117 -9.47 -8.98 18.59
CA MET A 117 -8.37 -8.56 17.75
C MET A 117 -7.09 -8.52 18.58
N ASP A 118 -6.20 -9.45 18.28
CA ASP A 118 -4.85 -9.52 18.85
C ASP A 118 -3.86 -9.09 17.78
N ASP A 119 -3.30 -7.90 17.95
CA ASP A 119 -2.25 -7.32 17.13
C ASP A 119 -0.86 -7.46 17.78
N GLY A 120 -0.77 -8.15 18.93
CA GLY A 120 0.46 -8.30 19.71
C GLY A 120 0.87 -7.06 20.50
N ILE A 121 0.07 -5.98 20.47
CA ILE A 121 0.31 -4.77 21.27
C ILE A 121 -0.59 -4.81 22.51
N GLY A 122 -0.08 -5.44 23.57
CA GLY A 122 -0.75 -5.50 24.86
C GLY A 122 -0.74 -6.90 25.46
N GLY A 123 0.37 -7.23 26.13
CA GLY A 123 0.34 -8.25 27.19
C GLY A 123 -0.35 -7.75 28.44
#